data_AF-A0A540VNG1-F1
#
_entry.id   AF-A0A540VNG1-F1
#
_cell.length_a   1.000
_cell.length_b   1.000
_cell.length_c   1.000
_cell.angle_alpha   90.00
_cell.angle_beta   90.00
_cell.angle_gamma   90.00
#
_symmetry.space_group_name_H-M   'P 1'
#
loop_
_entity.id
_entity.type
_entity.pdbx_description
1 polymer ?
#
loop_
_entity_poly.entity_id
_entity_poly.type
_entity_poly.pdbx_seq_one_letter_code
_entity_poly.pdbx_strand_id
1 'polypeptide(L)'
;MAHNNVNNKGRRIRGRFAHLPHAVMNHPVVSSLSHAQFRVLMLMAGQFDGHNNGALGLTAKQAANQGIGSERTFYSALAELERRGLIERTHPPSRVPPRPTMYALGWRGLDPTEYTRHQAAPSNVWMQWPGPEK
;
A
#
# COMPACT_ATOMS: atom_id res chain seq x y z
N MET A 1 16.13 0.51 47.47
CA MET A 1 15.96 1.20 46.18
C MET A 1 14.71 0.62 45.51
N ALA A 2 13.54 1.23 45.70
CA ALA A 2 12.31 0.80 45.07
C ALA A 2 12.30 1.25 43.60
N HIS A 3 12.17 0.31 42.65
CA HIS A 3 11.97 0.66 41.25
C HIS A 3 10.60 1.32 41.11
N ASN A 4 10.60 2.63 40.90
CA ASN A 4 9.41 3.40 40.64
C ASN A 4 8.81 2.93 39.31
N ASN A 5 7.73 2.14 39.37
CA ASN A 5 7.04 1.67 38.18
C ASN A 5 6.22 2.84 37.60
N VAL A 6 6.87 3.65 36.77
CA VAL A 6 6.25 4.82 36.15
C VAL A 6 5.10 4.34 35.26
N ASN A 7 3.87 4.63 35.69
CA ASN A 7 2.63 4.23 35.03
C ASN A 7 2.64 4.67 33.56
N ASN A 8 2.92 3.76 32.62
CA ASN A 8 3.01 4.00 31.16
C ASN A 8 1.64 4.31 30.49
N LYS A 9 0.63 4.73 31.24
CA LYS A 9 -0.77 4.87 30.80
C LYS A 9 -1.01 5.96 29.73
N GLY A 10 0.02 6.70 29.33
CA GLY A 10 -0.03 7.71 28.24
C GLY A 10 0.78 7.37 26.98
N ARG A 11 1.52 6.26 26.94
CA ARG A 11 2.49 5.96 25.85
C ARG A 11 1.97 5.13 24.66
N ARG A 12 0.69 4.74 24.66
CA ARG A 12 0.13 3.97 23.53
C ARG A 12 -0.19 4.91 22.37
N ILE A 13 0.47 4.70 21.23
CA ILE A 13 0.08 5.33 19.96
C ILE A 13 -1.37 4.92 19.67
N ARG A 14 -2.25 5.91 19.49
CA ARG A 14 -3.66 5.72 19.17
C ARG A 14 -3.87 5.96 17.68
N GLY A 15 -4.83 5.26 17.09
CA GLY A 15 -5.22 5.43 15.69
C GLY A 15 -4.95 4.20 14.83
N ARG A 16 -5.07 4.40 13.51
CA ARG A 16 -4.80 3.39 12.48
C ARG A 16 -3.31 3.33 12.16
N PHE A 17 -2.85 2.15 11.74
CA PHE A 17 -1.49 1.90 11.31
C PHE A 17 -1.47 1.37 9.88
N ALA A 18 -0.45 1.72 9.11
CA ALA A 18 -0.19 1.07 7.84
C ALA A 18 0.31 -0.35 8.10
N HIS A 19 -0.41 -1.36 7.61
CA HIS A 19 -0.05 -2.75 7.82
C HIS A 19 0.79 -3.28 6.65
N LEU A 20 2.09 -3.45 6.88
CA LEU A 20 2.99 -4.19 6.00
C LEU A 20 3.44 -5.47 6.72
N PRO A 21 2.99 -6.67 6.29
CA PRO A 21 3.42 -7.92 6.91
C PRO A 21 4.93 -8.10 6.81
N HIS A 22 5.57 -8.63 7.85
CA HIS A 22 7.01 -8.90 7.85
C HIS A 22 7.46 -9.79 6.68
N ALA A 23 6.64 -10.77 6.29
CA ALA A 23 6.91 -11.62 5.13
C ALA A 23 7.02 -10.82 3.82
N VAL A 24 6.20 -9.77 3.66
CA VAL A 24 6.25 -8.87 2.50
C VAL A 24 7.44 -7.91 2.65
N MET A 25 7.59 -7.29 3.81
CA MET A 25 8.64 -6.29 4.10
C MET A 25 10.05 -6.85 3.87
N ASN A 26 10.28 -8.10 4.28
CA ASN A 26 11.58 -8.75 4.18
C ASN A 26 11.79 -9.49 2.85
N HIS A 27 10.79 -9.51 1.97
CA HIS A 27 10.92 -10.17 0.67
C HIS A 27 11.77 -9.32 -0.30
N PRO A 28 12.61 -9.93 -1.16
CA PRO A 28 13.43 -9.20 -2.15
C PRO A 28 12.66 -8.23 -3.04
N VAL A 29 11.37 -8.50 -3.29
CA VAL A 29 10.48 -7.63 -4.08
C VAL A 29 10.33 -6.22 -3.47
N VAL A 30 10.40 -6.11 -2.14
CA VAL A 30 10.30 -4.85 -1.39
C VAL A 30 11.68 -4.24 -1.18
N SER A 31 12.69 -5.04 -0.79
CA SER A 31 14.03 -4.50 -0.52
C SER A 31 14.73 -3.94 -1.76
N SER A 32 14.33 -4.37 -2.95
CA SER A 32 14.82 -3.85 -4.24
C SER A 32 14.02 -2.66 -4.79
N LEU A 33 13.05 -2.13 -4.04
CA LEU A 33 12.32 -0.93 -4.44
C LEU A 33 13.19 0.31 -4.28
N SER A 34 13.02 1.28 -5.18
CA SER A 34 13.53 2.63 -4.96
C SER A 34 12.79 3.33 -3.81
N HIS A 35 13.39 4.37 -3.25
CA HIS A 35 12.79 5.18 -2.18
C HIS A 35 11.39 5.71 -2.55
N ALA A 36 11.19 6.10 -3.81
CA ALA A 36 9.90 6.57 -4.29
C ALA A 36 8.86 5.44 -4.37
N GLN A 37 9.24 4.27 -4.89
CA GLN A 37 8.38 3.08 -4.95
C GLN A 37 7.95 2.61 -3.56
N PHE A 38 8.90 2.51 -2.62
CA PHE A 38 8.59 2.14 -1.25
C PHE A 38 7.68 3.17 -0.58
N ARG A 39 7.90 4.47 -0.82
CA ARG A 39 7.00 5.52 -0.31
C ARG A 39 5.59 5.41 -0.87
N VAL A 40 5.42 5.16 -2.18
CA VAL A 40 4.10 4.92 -2.77
C VAL A 40 3.42 3.71 -2.13
N LEU A 41 4.15 2.60 -1.95
CA LEU A 41 3.63 1.41 -1.29
C LEU A 41 3.12 1.73 0.13
N MET A 42 3.87 2.52 0.90
CA MET A 42 3.49 2.91 2.25
C MET A 42 2.29 3.85 2.29
N LEU A 43 2.18 4.76 1.32
CA LEU A 43 1.00 5.61 1.17
C LEU A 43 -0.26 4.79 0.88
N MET A 44 -0.16 3.79 -0.01
CA MET A 44 -1.25 2.86 -0.30
C MET A 44 -1.62 2.04 0.93
N ALA A 45 -0.64 1.46 1.62
CA ALA A 45 -0.85 0.69 2.84
C ALA A 45 -1.46 1.54 3.98
N GLY A 46 -1.13 2.83 4.04
CA GLY A 46 -1.70 3.78 5.00
C GLY A 46 -3.15 4.18 4.71
N GLN A 47 -3.60 4.09 3.45
CA GLN A 47 -5.01 4.33 3.10
C GLN A 47 -5.94 3.21 3.56
N PHE A 48 -5.41 2.00 3.74
CA PHE A 48 -6.19 0.84 4.15
C PHE A 48 -6.79 1.02 5.55
N ASP A 49 -8.11 0.85 5.68
CA ASP A 49 -8.89 1.12 6.89
C ASP A 49 -9.39 -0.11 7.64
N GLY A 50 -9.07 -1.30 7.11
CA GLY A 50 -9.56 -2.57 7.62
C GLY A 50 -10.58 -3.23 6.70
N HIS A 51 -11.27 -2.46 5.84
CA HIS A 51 -12.44 -2.92 5.09
C HIS A 51 -12.51 -2.36 3.65
N ASN A 52 -11.44 -1.73 3.16
CA ASN A 52 -11.41 -1.07 1.86
C ASN A 52 -10.29 -1.59 0.93
N ASN A 53 -9.75 -2.78 1.16
CA ASN A 53 -8.77 -3.36 0.26
C ASN A 53 -9.43 -3.70 -1.08
N GLY A 54 -9.04 -2.97 -2.13
CA GLY A 54 -9.72 -2.96 -3.43
C GLY A 54 -10.34 -1.62 -3.80
N ALA A 55 -10.36 -0.66 -2.87
CA ALA A 55 -10.80 0.72 -3.06
C ALA A 55 -9.71 1.73 -2.66
N LEU A 56 -8.43 1.38 -2.83
CA LEU A 56 -7.30 2.24 -2.51
C LEU A 56 -6.96 3.11 -3.72
N GLY A 57 -7.15 4.42 -3.59
CA GLY A 57 -6.93 5.39 -4.66
C GLY A 57 -5.93 6.47 -4.24
N LEU A 58 -4.84 6.60 -4.98
CA LEU A 58 -3.83 7.63 -4.75
C LEU A 58 -3.67 8.50 -6.01
N THR A 59 -3.78 9.82 -5.84
CA THR A 59 -3.61 10.81 -6.92
C THR A 59 -2.21 11.39 -6.92
N ALA A 60 -1.75 11.88 -8.07
CA ALA A 60 -0.47 12.58 -8.18
C ALA A 60 -0.37 13.80 -7.23
N LYS A 61 -1.48 14.53 -7.05
CA LYS A 61 -1.58 15.64 -6.07
C LYS A 61 -1.36 15.16 -4.63
N GLN A 62 -1.99 14.05 -4.22
CA GLN A 62 -1.77 13.46 -2.90
C GLN A 62 -0.32 12.99 -2.74
N ALA A 63 0.25 12.35 -3.77
CA ALA A 63 1.65 11.92 -3.77
C ALA A 63 2.62 13.11 -3.64
N ALA A 64 2.36 14.23 -4.34
CA ALA A 64 3.14 15.46 -4.24
C ALA A 64 3.09 16.06 -2.84
N ASN A 65 1.91 16.12 -2.21
CA ASN A 65 1.76 16.55 -0.82
C ASN A 65 2.53 15.66 0.17
N GLN A 66 2.82 14.42 -0.23
CA GLN A 66 3.58 13.44 0.55
C GLN A 66 5.05 13.37 0.10
N GLY A 67 5.55 14.37 -0.64
CA GLY A 67 6.96 14.50 -1.01
C GLY A 67 7.39 13.79 -2.29
N ILE A 68 6.46 13.29 -3.10
CA ILE A 68 6.74 12.75 -4.45
C ILE A 68 6.38 13.83 -5.47
N GLY A 69 7.28 14.80 -5.65
CA GLY A 69 6.99 16.01 -6.45
C GLY A 69 6.82 15.77 -7.96
N SER A 70 7.36 14.67 -8.49
CA SER A 70 7.27 14.34 -9.92
C SER A 70 6.14 13.35 -10.18
N GLU A 71 5.17 13.75 -11.01
CA GLU A 71 4.10 12.86 -11.46
C GLU A 71 4.65 11.63 -12.21
N ARG A 72 5.69 11.83 -13.03
CA ARG A 72 6.36 10.74 -13.74
C ARG A 72 6.93 9.71 -12.76
N THR A 73 7.58 10.18 -11.69
CA THR A 73 8.11 9.29 -10.64
C THR A 73 6.98 8.55 -9.93
N PHE A 74 5.89 9.24 -9.63
CA PHE A 74 4.71 8.63 -9.00
C PHE A 74 4.09 7.53 -9.87
N TYR A 75 3.77 7.81 -11.14
CA TYR A 75 3.17 6.82 -12.03
C TYR A 75 4.13 5.68 -12.38
N SER A 76 5.43 5.95 -12.52
CA SER A 76 6.45 4.90 -12.67
C SER A 76 6.52 4.00 -11.44
N ALA A 77 6.40 4.56 -10.23
CA ALA A 77 6.34 3.79 -9.00
C ALA A 77 5.08 2.90 -8.93
N LEU A 78 3.90 3.44 -9.26
CA LEU A 78 2.66 2.64 -9.33
C LEU A 78 2.79 1.48 -10.32
N ALA A 79 3.28 1.76 -11.53
CA ALA A 79 3.45 0.74 -12.57
C ALA A 79 4.40 -0.37 -12.12
N GLU A 80 5.50 -0.02 -11.44
CA GLU A 80 6.43 -1.01 -10.93
C GLU A 80 5.85 -1.85 -9.79
N LEU A 81 5.11 -1.24 -8.85
CA LEU A 81 4.45 -1.98 -7.77
C LEU A 81 3.39 -2.94 -8.31
N GLU A 82 2.64 -2.53 -9.34
CA GLU A 82 1.65 -3.35 -10.04
C GLU A 82 2.33 -4.52 -10.77
N ARG A 83 3.40 -4.24 -11.53
CA ARG A 83 4.21 -5.26 -12.22
C ARG A 83 4.80 -6.30 -11.25
N ARG A 84 5.19 -5.86 -10.05
CA ARG A 84 5.75 -6.72 -9.00
C ARG A 84 4.69 -7.43 -8.15
N GLY A 85 3.40 -7.24 -8.42
CA GLY A 85 2.31 -7.87 -7.67
C GLY A 85 2.19 -7.40 -6.21
N LEU A 86 2.79 -6.26 -5.86
CA LEU A 86 2.66 -5.65 -4.53
C LEU A 86 1.33 -4.90 -4.38
N ILE A 87 0.84 -4.35 -5.48
CA ILE A 87 -0.51 -3.80 -5.60
C ILE A 87 -1.20 -4.37 -6.85
N GLU A 88 -2.52 -4.35 -6.86
CA GLU A 88 -3.32 -4.87 -7.97
C GLU A 88 -4.40 -3.88 -8.37
N ARG A 89 -4.55 -3.65 -9.66
CA ARG A 89 -5.59 -2.76 -10.18
C ARG A 89 -6.96 -3.42 -10.09
N THR A 90 -7.89 -2.78 -9.39
CA THR A 90 -9.24 -3.29 -9.16
C THR A 90 -10.31 -2.54 -9.94
N HIS A 91 -10.09 -1.25 -10.22
CA HIS A 91 -11.02 -0.45 -11.01
C HIS A 91 -10.30 0.59 -11.88
N PRO A 92 -10.70 0.76 -13.15
CA PRO A 92 -10.10 1.78 -14.02
C PRO A 92 -10.43 3.20 -13.53
N PRO A 93 -9.60 4.20 -13.90
CA PRO A 93 -9.91 5.59 -13.63
C PRO A 93 -11.12 6.04 -14.46
N SER A 94 -11.83 7.07 -13.98
CA SER A 94 -12.89 7.73 -14.75
C SER A 94 -12.69 9.24 -14.79
N ARG A 95 -13.06 9.87 -15.91
CA ARG A 95 -13.11 11.33 -16.04
C ARG A 95 -14.44 11.89 -15.53
N VAL A 96 -15.53 11.12 -15.64
CA VAL A 96 -16.89 11.54 -15.29
C VAL A 96 -17.60 10.39 -14.56
N PRO A 97 -17.86 10.50 -13.24
CA PRO A 97 -17.25 11.47 -12.32
C PRO A 97 -15.73 11.24 -12.18
N PRO A 98 -14.94 12.27 -11.84
CA PRO A 98 -13.50 12.16 -11.72
C PRO A 98 -13.11 11.19 -10.59
N ARG A 99 -12.43 10.10 -10.94
CA ARG A 99 -11.95 9.08 -10.01
C ARG A 99 -10.58 8.55 -10.42
N PRO A 100 -9.64 8.37 -9.48
CA PRO A 100 -8.37 7.71 -9.77
C PRO A 100 -8.60 6.22 -10.05
N THR A 101 -7.57 5.56 -10.59
CA THR A 101 -7.49 4.09 -10.60
C THR A 101 -7.56 3.59 -9.16
N MET A 102 -8.34 2.54 -8.92
CA MET A 102 -8.41 1.87 -7.63
C MET A 102 -7.51 0.63 -7.62
N TYR A 103 -6.94 0.38 -6.45
CA TYR A 103 -6.04 -0.73 -6.23
C TYR A 103 -6.35 -1.50 -4.94
N ALA A 104 -5.77 -2.69 -4.84
CA ALA A 104 -5.66 -3.51 -3.64
C ALA A 104 -4.19 -3.76 -3.29
N LEU A 105 -3.90 -4.05 -2.02
CA LEU A 105 -2.61 -4.59 -1.56
C LEU A 105 -2.56 -6.09 -1.87
N GLY A 106 -1.53 -6.55 -2.57
CA GLY A 106 -1.43 -7.93 -3.08
C GLY A 106 -1.28 -9.02 -2.00
N TRP A 107 -0.99 -8.65 -0.75
CA TRP A 107 -0.92 -9.58 0.39
C TRP A 107 -2.21 -9.68 1.20
N ARG A 108 -3.30 -9.05 0.73
CA ARG A 108 -4.62 -9.10 1.36
C ARG A 108 -5.68 -9.53 0.35
N GLY A 109 -6.68 -10.26 0.83
CA GLY A 109 -7.90 -10.52 0.06
C GLY A 109 -8.66 -9.22 -0.22
N LEU A 110 -9.61 -9.27 -1.17
CA LEU A 110 -10.46 -8.12 -1.51
C LEU A 110 -11.60 -7.99 -0.50
N ASP A 111 -11.82 -6.77 -0.06
CA ASP A 111 -13.00 -6.42 0.72
C ASP A 111 -14.19 -6.16 -0.21
N PRO A 112 -15.43 -6.39 0.25
CA PRO A 112 -16.61 -5.98 -0.51
C PRO A 112 -16.73 -4.45 -0.50
N THR A 113 -16.49 -3.82 -1.66
CA THR A 113 -16.57 -2.37 -1.84
C THR A 113 -17.47 -2.03 -3.03
N GLU A 114 -17.65 -0.75 -3.36
CA GLU A 114 -18.31 -0.36 -4.62
C GLU A 114 -17.54 -0.83 -5.88
N TYR A 115 -16.25 -1.17 -5.74
CA TYR A 115 -15.35 -1.55 -6.84
C TYR A 115 -15.05 -3.05 -6.91
N THR A 116 -15.23 -3.78 -5.81
CA THR A 116 -14.76 -5.15 -5.65
C THR A 116 -15.79 -6.04 -4.98
N ARG A 117 -15.85 -7.31 -5.40
CA ARG A 117 -16.52 -8.37 -4.65
C ARG A 117 -15.57 -8.94 -3.60
N HIS A 118 -16.12 -9.40 -2.49
CA HIS A 118 -15.31 -10.02 -1.45
C HIS A 118 -14.56 -11.24 -1.98
N GLN A 119 -13.26 -11.30 -1.69
CA GLN A 119 -12.39 -12.43 -1.98
C GLN A 119 -11.47 -12.65 -0.80
N ALA A 120 -11.69 -13.70 -0.02
CA ALA A 120 -10.92 -13.95 1.21
C ALA A 120 -9.42 -14.20 0.94
N ALA A 121 -9.10 -14.90 -0.16
CA ALA A 121 -7.72 -15.26 -0.48
C ALA A 121 -6.96 -14.06 -1.08
N PRO A 122 -5.77 -13.70 -0.55
CA PRO A 122 -4.87 -12.77 -1.21
C PRO A 122 -4.30 -13.39 -2.49
N SER A 123 -3.95 -12.55 -3.46
CA SER A 123 -3.33 -13.00 -4.71
C SER A 123 -1.89 -13.47 -4.52
N ASN A 124 -1.13 -12.78 -3.68
CA ASN A 124 0.28 -13.02 -3.38
C ASN A 124 1.20 -13.14 -4.62
N VAL A 125 0.87 -12.46 -5.71
CA VAL A 125 1.68 -12.48 -6.95
C VAL A 125 3.14 -12.07 -6.68
N TRP A 126 3.36 -11.16 -5.74
CA TRP A 126 4.69 -10.73 -5.28
C TRP A 126 5.60 -11.87 -4.78
N MET A 127 5.05 -13.00 -4.33
CA MET A 127 5.82 -14.18 -3.91
C MET A 127 6.54 -14.86 -5.09
N GLN A 128 6.00 -14.70 -6.30
CA GLN A 128 6.53 -15.32 -7.51
C GLN A 128 7.46 -14.37 -8.29
N TRP A 129 7.75 -13.19 -7.73
CA TRP A 129 8.58 -12.20 -8.40
C TRP A 129 10.01 -12.74 -8.61
N PRO A 130 10.51 -12.82 -9.86
CA PRO A 130 11.75 -13.56 -10.19
C PRO A 130 13.04 -12.87 -9.76
N GLY A 131 12.96 -11.69 -9.13
CA GLY A 131 14.11 -10.84 -8.86
C GLY A 131 14.23 -9.68 -9.86
N PRO A 132 15.17 -8.76 -9.62
CA PRO A 132 15.45 -7.69 -10.59
C PRO A 132 16.09 -8.29 -11.84
N GLU A 133 15.67 -7.82 -13.02
CA GLU A 133 16.39 -8.08 -14.26
C GLU A 133 17.79 -7.46 -14.14
N LYS A 134 18.82 -8.25 -14.49
CA LYS A 134 20.23 -7.83 -14.42
C LYS A 134 20.58 -6.86 -15.53
#